data_AF-A0A952BTK2-F1
#
_entry.id   AF-A0A952BTK2-F1
#
_cell.length_a   1.000
_cell.length_b   1.000
_cell.length_c   1.000
_cell.angle_alpha   90.00
_cell.angle_beta   90.00
_cell.angle_gamma   90.00
#
_symmetry.space_group_name_H-M   'P 1'
#
loop_
_entity.id
_entity.type
_entity.pdbx_description
1 polymer ?
#
loop_
_entity_poly.entity_id
_entity_poly.type
_entity_poly.pdbx_seq_one_letter_code
_entity_poly.pdbx_strand_id
1 'polypeptide(L)'
;MNEKFRVITVCSTTGFAQVLTDPAYWNQIVVFTHPHIGLYDYRSELWQSGLITVAGVVAHYISPSWKDWLSRQNVPYAQSLKNLKPVGREFNLTGAECIKPQSLILWDFGNKAGIQRAFETRGVLVCTVSKDQNPLEVQDCLGYVLSSGPGDPRDYKSHLPTIRTMLELKPVMAICLGHQLLGMALGLKAEKMESGHHGSHFPVTDILRDKTAITAQNHSYNINTRLVKPPWQIRFVNLNDGSLEGLYEPEWGHVSTQFHPEGEPGPQDFFYLIDEYVHRICS
;
A
#
# COMPACT_ATOMS: atom_id res chain seq x y z
N MET A 1 15.73 -21.03 2.39
CA MET A 1 14.27 -21.27 2.34
C MET A 1 13.87 -21.37 0.89
N ASN A 2 13.07 -22.38 0.49
CA ASN A 2 12.54 -22.46 -0.87
C ASN A 2 11.31 -21.55 -0.95
N GLU A 3 11.47 -20.36 -1.53
CA GLU A 3 10.33 -19.50 -1.86
C GLU A 3 9.61 -20.05 -3.10
N LYS A 4 8.29 -20.20 -3.00
CA LYS A 4 7.46 -20.65 -4.12
C LYS A 4 6.96 -19.44 -4.90
N PHE A 5 7.42 -19.30 -6.14
CA PHE A 5 6.93 -18.27 -7.06
C PHE A 5 5.90 -18.84 -8.03
N ARG A 6 4.82 -18.10 -8.25
CA ARG A 6 3.85 -18.41 -9.29
C ARG A 6 4.43 -17.99 -10.64
N VAL A 7 4.50 -18.92 -11.58
CA VAL A 7 4.99 -18.65 -12.94
C VAL A 7 3.81 -18.37 -13.86
N ILE A 8 3.86 -17.23 -14.56
CA ILE A 8 2.83 -16.81 -15.51
C ILE A 8 3.46 -16.63 -16.88
N THR A 9 2.77 -17.13 -17.91
CA THR A 9 3.17 -16.93 -19.30
C THR A 9 2.41 -15.75 -19.89
N VAL A 10 3.13 -14.81 -20.49
CA VAL A 10 2.59 -13.61 -21.13
C VAL A 10 2.84 -13.69 -22.64
N CYS A 11 1.76 -13.55 -23.42
CA CYS A 11 1.79 -13.66 -24.87
C CYS A 11 1.96 -12.33 -25.61
N SER A 12 2.25 -11.25 -24.88
CA SER A 12 2.44 -9.92 -25.46
C SER A 12 3.63 -9.90 -26.41
N THR A 13 3.43 -9.35 -27.61
CA THR A 13 4.48 -9.14 -28.62
C THR A 13 5.14 -7.76 -28.49
N THR A 14 4.51 -6.85 -27.75
CA THR A 14 4.98 -5.52 -27.37
C THR A 14 4.52 -5.22 -25.93
N GLY A 15 4.84 -4.04 -25.39
CA GLY A 15 4.46 -3.66 -24.03
C GLY A 15 5.24 -4.37 -22.90
N PHE A 16 6.48 -4.80 -23.13
CA PHE A 16 7.25 -5.56 -22.13
C PHE A 16 7.50 -4.74 -20.87
N ALA A 17 7.78 -3.44 -20.99
CA ALA A 17 8.04 -2.58 -19.84
C ALA A 17 6.77 -2.40 -19.00
N GLN A 18 5.61 -2.27 -19.65
CA GLN A 18 4.29 -2.23 -19.04
C GLN A 18 4.05 -3.52 -18.24
N VAL A 19 4.25 -4.69 -18.85
CA VAL A 19 4.06 -5.99 -18.19
C VAL A 19 4.98 -6.15 -16.98
N LEU A 20 6.24 -5.74 -17.10
CA LEU A 20 7.20 -5.85 -16.01
C LEU A 20 6.92 -4.88 -14.85
N THR A 21 6.22 -3.78 -15.12
CA THR A 21 5.88 -2.75 -14.13
C THR A 21 4.42 -2.82 -13.69
N ASP A 22 3.64 -3.80 -14.17
CA ASP A 22 2.23 -3.97 -13.85
C ASP A 22 2.07 -4.65 -12.48
N PRO A 23 1.42 -4.02 -11.49
CA PRO A 23 1.19 -4.60 -10.16
C PRO A 23 0.49 -5.96 -10.17
N ALA A 24 -0.26 -6.31 -11.23
CA ALA A 24 -0.94 -7.61 -11.35
C ALA A 24 0.02 -8.81 -11.35
N TYR A 25 1.28 -8.60 -11.74
CA TYR A 25 2.33 -9.62 -11.75
C TYR A 25 3.23 -9.60 -10.50
N TRP A 26 2.78 -8.95 -9.43
CA TRP A 26 3.49 -8.88 -8.16
C TRP A 26 3.96 -10.28 -7.71
N ASN A 27 5.24 -10.39 -7.41
CA ASN A 27 5.88 -11.60 -6.90
C ASN A 27 5.71 -12.84 -7.81
N GLN A 28 5.50 -12.63 -9.10
CA GLN A 28 5.37 -13.69 -10.10
C GLN A 28 6.58 -13.69 -11.04
N ILE A 29 6.94 -14.87 -11.52
CA ILE A 29 7.93 -14.98 -12.61
C ILE A 29 7.16 -14.88 -13.91
N VAL A 30 7.47 -13.84 -14.70
CA VAL A 30 6.86 -13.65 -16.02
C VAL A 30 7.71 -14.32 -17.08
N VAL A 31 7.08 -15.21 -17.84
CA VAL A 31 7.67 -15.84 -19.02
C VAL A 31 7.05 -15.24 -20.27
N PHE A 32 7.83 -14.54 -21.07
CA PHE A 32 7.35 -14.05 -22.36
C PHE A 32 7.45 -15.14 -23.42
N THR A 33 6.36 -15.32 -24.17
CA THR A 33 6.38 -16.22 -25.34
C THR A 33 7.02 -15.59 -26.56
N HIS A 34 7.08 -14.25 -26.61
CA HIS A 34 7.74 -13.54 -27.70
C HIS A 34 9.26 -13.77 -27.65
N PRO A 35 9.91 -14.13 -28.77
CA PRO A 35 11.29 -14.60 -28.75
C PRO A 35 12.31 -13.51 -28.41
N HIS A 36 12.04 -12.23 -28.69
CA HIS A 36 12.99 -11.15 -28.48
C HIS A 36 12.40 -10.04 -27.61
N ILE A 37 12.85 -9.96 -26.36
CA ILE A 37 12.58 -8.83 -25.48
C ILE A 37 13.65 -7.76 -25.66
N GLY A 38 13.21 -6.51 -25.61
CA GLY A 38 14.08 -5.35 -25.65
C GLY A 38 14.47 -4.91 -27.06
N LEU A 39 13.52 -5.09 -28.00
CA LEU A 39 13.54 -4.51 -29.34
C LEU A 39 13.34 -2.99 -29.34
N TYR A 40 12.83 -2.44 -28.23
CA TYR A 40 12.59 -1.02 -28.00
C TYR A 40 12.95 -0.67 -26.55
N ASP A 41 13.16 0.62 -26.28
CA ASP A 41 13.56 1.11 -24.97
C ASP A 41 12.45 1.02 -23.92
N TYR A 42 12.85 1.00 -22.65
CA TYR A 42 11.98 0.98 -21.47
C TYR A 42 11.67 2.40 -21.01
N ARG A 43 10.80 3.10 -21.73
CA ARG A 43 10.39 4.48 -21.38
C ARG A 43 9.56 4.54 -20.10
N SER A 44 10.00 5.33 -19.12
CA SER A 44 9.34 5.49 -17.82
C SER A 44 7.91 6.03 -17.91
N GLU A 45 7.61 6.79 -18.96
CA GLU A 45 6.27 7.34 -19.24
C GLU A 45 5.24 6.26 -19.57
N LEU A 46 5.70 5.06 -19.92
CA LEU A 46 4.86 3.91 -20.25
C LEU A 46 4.72 2.92 -19.09
N TRP A 47 5.40 3.15 -17.97
CA TRP A 47 5.36 2.21 -16.85
C TRP A 47 3.99 2.23 -16.18
N GLN A 48 3.51 1.06 -15.77
CA GLN A 48 2.23 0.91 -15.05
C GLN A 48 2.37 1.17 -13.55
N SER A 49 3.60 1.19 -13.04
CA SER A 49 3.95 1.61 -11.69
C SER A 49 5.35 2.25 -11.68
N GLY A 50 5.75 2.84 -10.56
CA GLY A 50 7.06 3.50 -10.43
C GLY A 50 8.28 2.58 -10.51
N LEU A 51 8.09 1.25 -10.58
CA LEU A 51 9.18 0.28 -10.61
C LEU A 51 8.78 -1.09 -11.21
N ILE A 52 9.73 -2.01 -11.32
CA ILE A 52 9.49 -3.38 -11.78
C ILE A 52 8.86 -4.21 -10.65
N THR A 53 7.72 -4.85 -10.92
CA THR A 53 6.88 -5.56 -9.93
C THR A 53 7.07 -7.08 -9.94
N VAL A 54 7.65 -7.62 -11.02
CA VAL A 54 7.83 -9.07 -11.20
C VAL A 54 8.98 -9.62 -10.35
N ALA A 55 8.84 -10.86 -9.87
CA ALA A 55 9.91 -11.56 -9.16
C ALA A 55 11.04 -12.03 -10.09
N GLY A 56 10.78 -12.11 -11.40
CA GLY A 56 11.79 -12.45 -12.38
C GLY A 56 11.25 -12.54 -13.79
N VAL A 57 12.17 -12.50 -14.76
CA VAL A 57 11.86 -12.50 -16.18
C VAL A 57 12.49 -13.69 -16.88
N VAL A 58 11.70 -14.44 -17.64
CA VAL A 58 12.21 -15.50 -18.51
C VAL A 58 11.81 -15.21 -19.95
N ALA A 59 12.79 -15.27 -20.85
CA ALA A 59 12.56 -15.06 -22.27
C ALA A 59 13.50 -15.94 -23.10
N HIS A 60 13.28 -16.01 -24.41
CA HIS A 60 14.22 -16.66 -25.30
C HIS A 60 15.47 -15.79 -25.51
N TYR A 61 15.25 -14.51 -25.82
CA TYR A 61 16.29 -13.49 -25.93
C TYR A 61 15.86 -12.20 -25.21
N ILE A 62 16.84 -11.52 -24.63
CA ILE A 62 16.76 -10.26 -23.88
C ILE A 62 17.95 -9.45 -24.36
N SER A 63 17.69 -8.24 -24.88
CA SER A 63 18.75 -7.36 -25.37
C SER A 63 19.70 -6.91 -24.25
N PRO A 64 20.95 -6.54 -24.57
CA PRO A 64 21.92 -6.08 -23.55
C PRO A 64 21.42 -4.90 -22.72
N SER A 65 20.76 -3.90 -23.35
CA SER A 65 20.23 -2.73 -22.64
C SER A 65 19.16 -3.08 -21.61
N TRP A 66 18.36 -4.12 -21.88
CA TRP A 66 17.35 -4.63 -20.96
C TRP A 66 17.95 -5.48 -19.85
N LYS A 67 19.00 -6.26 -20.15
CA LYS A 67 19.77 -6.98 -19.11
C LYS A 67 20.37 -6.00 -18.11
N ASP A 68 20.99 -4.92 -18.61
CA ASP A 68 21.56 -3.87 -17.77
C ASP A 68 20.48 -3.20 -16.91
N TRP A 69 19.31 -2.91 -17.49
CA TRP A 69 18.18 -2.35 -16.75
C TRP A 69 17.67 -3.27 -15.64
N LEU A 70 17.42 -4.55 -15.96
CA LEU A 70 16.98 -5.55 -14.99
C LEU A 70 18.02 -5.75 -13.88
N SER A 71 19.31 -5.81 -14.22
CA SER A 71 20.40 -5.90 -13.25
C SER A 71 20.48 -4.67 -12.35
N ARG A 72 20.32 -3.46 -12.87
CA ARG A 72 20.28 -2.22 -12.05
C ARG A 72 19.11 -2.19 -11.08
N GLN A 73 18.00 -2.83 -11.43
CA GLN A 73 16.80 -2.94 -10.60
C GLN A 73 16.78 -4.24 -9.76
N ASN A 74 17.88 -5.01 -9.76
CA ASN A 74 18.01 -6.29 -9.05
C ASN A 74 16.92 -7.33 -9.38
N VAL A 75 16.43 -7.34 -10.62
CA VAL A 75 15.41 -8.29 -11.08
C VAL A 75 16.11 -9.49 -11.75
N PRO A 76 15.97 -10.71 -11.19
CA PRO A 76 16.53 -11.90 -11.79
C PRO A 76 15.96 -12.16 -13.19
N TYR A 77 16.83 -12.55 -14.12
CA TYR A 77 16.39 -12.93 -15.46
C TYR A 77 17.10 -14.17 -15.99
N ALA A 78 16.42 -14.90 -16.86
CA ALA A 78 16.97 -16.07 -17.54
C ALA A 78 16.65 -16.03 -19.04
N GLN A 79 17.63 -16.46 -19.84
CA GLN A 79 17.45 -16.74 -21.26
C GLN A 79 17.36 -18.25 -21.47
N SER A 80 16.28 -18.73 -22.09
CA SER A 80 16.13 -20.15 -22.46
C SER A 80 16.25 -20.34 -23.96
N LEU A 81 17.31 -21.01 -24.40
CA LEU A 81 17.57 -21.34 -25.80
C LEU A 81 16.70 -22.50 -26.34
N LYS A 82 15.88 -23.16 -25.49
CA LYS A 82 15.03 -24.31 -25.90
C LYS A 82 13.58 -24.14 -25.45
N ASN A 83 12.66 -24.18 -26.43
CA ASN A 83 11.21 -24.40 -26.33
C ASN A 83 10.59 -24.15 -24.94
N LEU A 84 10.36 -22.88 -24.62
CA LEU A 84 9.58 -22.48 -23.44
C LEU A 84 8.12 -22.91 -23.64
N LYS A 85 7.70 -23.98 -22.95
CA LYS A 85 6.28 -24.26 -22.67
C LYS A 85 6.05 -24.33 -21.16
N PRO A 86 6.00 -23.20 -20.43
CA PRO A 86 5.74 -23.20 -19.01
C PRO A 86 4.30 -22.75 -18.75
N VAL A 87 3.33 -23.62 -19.06
CA VAL A 87 1.97 -23.45 -18.55
C VAL A 87 1.87 -24.25 -17.26
N GLY A 88 1.77 -23.57 -16.11
CA GLY A 88 1.40 -24.18 -14.83
C GLY A 88 2.47 -25.02 -14.11
N ARG A 89 3.77 -24.73 -14.27
CA ARG A 89 4.83 -25.40 -13.50
C ARG A 89 5.49 -24.45 -12.49
N GLU A 90 5.61 -24.90 -11.24
CA GLU A 90 6.47 -24.30 -10.21
C GLU A 90 7.94 -24.57 -10.59
N PHE A 91 8.81 -23.56 -10.51
CA PHE A 91 10.25 -23.70 -10.71
C PHE A 91 10.98 -23.31 -9.42
N ASN A 92 11.93 -24.14 -9.00
CA ASN A 92 12.87 -23.80 -7.93
C ASN A 92 14.04 -23.02 -8.55
N LEU A 93 14.08 -21.71 -8.37
CA LEU A 93 15.26 -20.92 -8.71
C LEU A 93 16.25 -21.00 -7.55
N THR A 94 17.46 -21.48 -7.83
CA THR A 94 18.59 -21.48 -6.89
C THR A 94 19.57 -20.39 -7.30
N GLY A 95 20.02 -19.58 -6.34
CA GLY A 95 21.12 -18.61 -6.54
C GLY A 95 20.71 -17.21 -7.04
N ALA A 96 19.42 -16.89 -7.14
CA ALA A 96 18.99 -15.51 -7.23
C ALA A 96 18.69 -15.02 -5.81
N GLU A 97 19.51 -14.13 -5.27
CA GLU A 97 19.05 -13.27 -4.19
C GLU A 97 17.98 -12.36 -4.81
N CYS A 98 16.72 -12.74 -4.61
CA CYS A 98 15.59 -11.88 -4.88
C CYS A 98 15.72 -10.71 -3.91
N ILE A 99 16.18 -9.56 -4.40
CA ILE A 99 16.02 -8.32 -3.67
C ILE A 99 14.53 -8.04 -3.74
N LYS A 100 13.79 -8.48 -2.72
CA LYS A 100 12.39 -8.10 -2.53
C LYS A 100 12.37 -6.58 -2.50
N PRO A 101 11.78 -5.90 -3.49
CA PRO A 101 11.55 -4.49 -3.31
C PRO A 101 10.54 -4.39 -2.17
N GLN A 102 10.96 -3.80 -1.04
CA GLN A 102 10.11 -3.69 0.13
C GLN A 102 8.82 -3.00 -0.28
N SER A 103 7.69 -3.68 -0.12
CA SER A 103 6.38 -3.13 -0.46
C SER A 103 5.68 -2.61 0.78
N LEU A 104 4.76 -1.70 0.56
CA LEU A 104 3.79 -1.28 1.56
C LEU A 104 2.62 -2.27 1.55
N ILE A 105 2.22 -2.75 2.72
CA ILE A 105 1.07 -3.65 2.81
C ILE A 105 -0.20 -2.85 3.05
N LEU A 106 -1.15 -2.89 2.11
CA LEU A 106 -2.45 -2.26 2.24
C LEU A 106 -3.50 -3.30 2.65
N TRP A 107 -3.95 -3.25 3.90
CA TRP A 107 -5.02 -4.10 4.39
C TRP A 107 -6.38 -3.53 4.00
N ASP A 108 -7.08 -4.23 3.11
CA ASP A 108 -8.29 -3.77 2.44
C ASP A 108 -9.58 -4.12 3.19
N PHE A 109 -10.23 -3.10 3.73
CA PHE A 109 -11.55 -3.18 4.36
C PHE A 109 -12.72 -2.74 3.46
N GLY A 110 -12.47 -2.37 2.20
CA GLY A 110 -13.54 -2.12 1.22
C GLY A 110 -13.36 -0.90 0.33
N ASN A 111 -12.39 -0.02 0.60
CA ASN A 111 -12.11 1.11 -0.29
C ASN A 111 -10.60 1.41 -0.33
N LYS A 112 -9.96 0.95 -1.41
CA LYS A 112 -8.50 0.89 -1.57
C LYS A 112 -7.94 1.61 -2.79
N ALA A 113 -8.76 1.88 -3.82
CA ALA A 113 -8.24 2.25 -5.14
C ALA A 113 -7.55 3.61 -5.15
N GLY A 114 -8.13 4.62 -4.48
CA GLY A 114 -7.50 5.95 -4.34
C GLY A 114 -6.25 5.90 -3.48
N ILE A 115 -6.30 5.17 -2.36
CA ILE A 115 -5.17 4.99 -1.43
C ILE A 115 -3.99 4.31 -2.14
N GLN A 116 -4.23 3.19 -2.83
CA GLN A 116 -3.21 2.47 -3.58
C GLN A 116 -2.56 3.36 -4.63
N ARG A 117 -3.36 4.05 -5.45
CA ARG A 117 -2.87 4.99 -6.47
C ARG A 117 -2.02 6.10 -5.86
N ALA A 118 -2.41 6.63 -4.71
CA ALA A 118 -1.69 7.72 -4.05
C ALA A 118 -0.27 7.31 -3.61
N PHE A 119 -0.05 6.04 -3.27
CA PHE A 119 1.27 5.48 -2.98
C PHE A 119 2.04 5.10 -4.25
N GLU A 120 1.39 4.45 -5.21
CA GLU A 120 2.03 4.02 -6.46
C GLU A 120 2.55 5.21 -7.29
N THR A 121 1.82 6.32 -7.30
CA THR A 121 2.24 7.58 -7.95
C THR A 121 3.47 8.21 -7.29
N ARG A 122 3.78 7.84 -6.05
CA ARG A 122 4.99 8.24 -5.31
C ARG A 122 6.13 7.22 -5.44
N GLY A 123 5.97 6.23 -6.33
CA GLY A 123 6.96 5.18 -6.55
C GLY A 123 7.00 4.11 -5.46
N VAL A 124 5.99 4.05 -4.59
CA VAL A 124 5.89 3.02 -3.55
C VAL A 124 5.05 1.86 -4.06
N LEU A 125 5.61 0.66 -4.03
CA LEU A 125 4.87 -0.57 -4.29
C LEU A 125 3.84 -0.83 -3.21
N VAL A 126 2.64 -1.20 -3.62
CA VAL A 126 1.57 -1.57 -2.69
C VAL A 126 1.17 -3.02 -2.93
N CYS A 127 1.23 -3.82 -1.88
CA CYS A 127 0.66 -5.17 -1.85
C CYS A 127 -0.65 -5.14 -1.06
N THR A 128 -1.75 -5.29 -1.78
CA THR A 128 -3.10 -5.25 -1.18
C THR A 128 -3.49 -6.63 -0.64
N VAL A 129 -3.87 -6.69 0.63
CA VAL A 129 -4.30 -7.90 1.36
C VAL A 129 -5.78 -7.76 1.70
N SER A 130 -6.59 -8.78 1.41
CA SER A 130 -8.02 -8.76 1.75
C SER A 130 -8.23 -8.73 3.27
N LYS A 131 -9.34 -8.16 3.75
CA LYS A 131 -9.72 -8.19 5.18
C LYS A 131 -9.65 -9.58 5.84
N ASP A 132 -9.96 -10.64 5.08
CA ASP A 132 -10.02 -12.02 5.60
C ASP A 132 -8.64 -12.70 5.67
N GLN A 133 -7.60 -12.05 5.14
CA GLN A 133 -6.23 -12.56 5.12
C GLN A 133 -5.38 -11.90 6.22
N ASN A 134 -4.30 -12.57 6.60
CA ASN A 134 -3.39 -12.05 7.61
C ASN A 134 -2.27 -11.21 6.95
N PRO A 135 -2.23 -9.88 7.13
CA PRO A 135 -1.19 -9.02 6.56
C PRO A 135 0.21 -9.29 7.13
N LEU A 136 0.31 -9.93 8.31
CA LEU A 136 1.58 -10.26 8.95
C LEU A 136 2.33 -11.42 8.28
N GLU A 137 1.69 -12.13 7.35
CA GLU A 137 2.37 -13.16 6.56
C GLU A 137 3.43 -12.57 5.61
N VAL A 138 3.33 -11.27 5.30
CA VAL A 138 4.33 -10.55 4.50
C VAL A 138 5.37 -9.92 5.43
N GLN A 139 6.47 -10.64 5.66
CA GLN A 139 7.49 -10.26 6.65
C GLN A 139 8.42 -9.13 6.21
N ASP A 140 8.60 -8.92 4.91
CA ASP A 140 9.56 -7.95 4.35
C ASP A 140 8.83 -6.79 3.68
N CYS A 141 8.22 -5.94 4.51
CA CYS A 141 7.50 -4.75 4.09
C CYS A 141 8.06 -3.46 4.70
N LEU A 142 7.80 -2.35 4.00
CA LEU A 142 8.16 -0.99 4.42
C LEU A 142 7.32 -0.53 5.61
N GLY A 143 6.03 -0.87 5.57
CA GLY A 143 5.04 -0.46 6.55
C GLY A 143 3.66 -0.98 6.18
N TYR A 144 2.67 -0.60 6.98
CA TYR A 144 1.29 -1.03 6.81
C TYR A 144 0.33 0.14 6.63
N VAL A 145 -0.67 -0.05 5.77
CA VAL A 145 -1.79 0.87 5.60
C VAL A 145 -3.09 0.12 5.90
N LEU A 146 -3.91 0.68 6.79
CA LEU A 146 -5.28 0.22 7.02
C LEU A 146 -6.21 1.06 6.15
N SER A 147 -6.88 0.44 5.18
CA SER A 147 -7.75 1.16 4.25
C SER A 147 -9.05 1.62 4.91
N SER A 148 -9.78 2.46 4.18
CA SER A 148 -11.15 2.80 4.54
C SER A 148 -12.12 1.65 4.20
N GLY A 149 -13.29 1.66 4.81
CA GLY A 149 -14.29 0.63 4.57
C GLY A 149 -15.64 0.98 5.20
N PRO A 150 -16.69 0.23 4.85
CA PRO A 150 -18.03 0.45 5.37
C PRO A 150 -18.27 -0.25 6.71
N GLY A 151 -19.34 0.19 7.39
CA GLY A 151 -19.93 -0.54 8.50
C GLY A 151 -19.49 -0.05 9.88
N ASP A 152 -19.80 -0.86 10.89
CA ASP A 152 -19.49 -0.57 12.27
C ASP A 152 -18.09 -1.11 12.63
N PRO A 153 -17.17 -0.28 13.14
CA PRO A 153 -15.83 -0.75 13.51
C PRO A 153 -15.85 -1.85 14.58
N ARG A 154 -16.94 -1.96 15.36
CA ARG A 154 -17.12 -2.99 16.39
C ARG A 154 -17.33 -4.38 15.82
N ASP A 155 -17.71 -4.51 14.55
CA ASP A 155 -17.85 -5.80 13.85
C ASP A 155 -16.49 -6.39 13.47
N TYR A 156 -15.43 -5.58 13.47
CA TYR A 156 -14.08 -5.98 13.06
C TYR A 156 -13.17 -6.33 14.25
N LYS A 157 -13.72 -6.59 15.44
CA LYS A 157 -12.95 -6.89 16.67
C LYS A 157 -11.90 -8.00 16.51
N SER A 158 -12.14 -8.98 15.65
CA SER A 158 -11.19 -10.05 15.34
C SER A 158 -9.87 -9.56 14.73
N HIS A 159 -9.83 -8.36 14.14
CA HIS A 159 -8.66 -7.78 13.47
C HIS A 159 -7.76 -7.00 14.44
N LEU A 160 -8.29 -6.58 15.60
CA LEU A 160 -7.57 -5.73 16.56
C LEU A 160 -6.26 -6.35 17.09
N PRO A 161 -6.17 -7.67 17.39
CA PRO A 161 -4.91 -8.27 17.80
C PRO A 161 -3.82 -8.11 16.73
N THR A 162 -4.16 -8.34 15.46
CA THR A 162 -3.25 -8.16 14.32
C THR A 162 -2.77 -6.71 14.21
N ILE A 163 -3.68 -5.74 14.37
CA ILE A 163 -3.33 -4.31 14.33
C ILE A 163 -2.35 -3.95 15.45
N ARG A 164 -2.54 -4.49 16.66
CA ARG A 164 -1.58 -4.28 17.76
C ARG A 164 -0.20 -4.80 17.40
N THR A 165 -0.11 -6.01 16.84
CA THR A 165 1.16 -6.55 16.36
C THR A 165 1.77 -5.68 15.27
N MET A 166 0.98 -5.16 14.32
CA MET A 166 1.49 -4.28 13.26
C MET A 166 2.12 -3.00 13.82
N LEU A 167 1.49 -2.39 14.83
CA LEU A 167 2.00 -1.18 15.51
C LEU A 167 3.34 -1.42 16.22
N GLU A 168 3.62 -2.65 16.67
CA GLU A 168 4.88 -2.99 17.32
C GLU A 168 6.01 -3.33 16.33
N LEU A 169 5.68 -3.54 15.05
CA LEU A 169 6.63 -4.02 14.04
C LEU A 169 7.11 -2.91 13.09
N LYS A 170 6.20 -2.08 12.57
CA LYS A 170 6.48 -1.12 11.50
C LYS A 170 5.56 0.11 11.57
N PRO A 171 5.92 1.23 10.93
CA PRO A 171 5.04 2.38 10.83
C PRO A 171 3.69 2.02 10.18
N VAL A 172 2.61 2.60 10.71
CA VAL A 172 1.23 2.31 10.25
C VAL A 172 0.53 3.60 9.89
N MET A 173 -0.06 3.66 8.70
CA MET A 173 -1.04 4.68 8.32
C MET A 173 -2.45 4.07 8.35
N ALA A 174 -3.42 4.77 8.92
CA ALA A 174 -4.78 4.25 9.04
C ALA A 174 -5.84 5.29 8.63
N ILE A 175 -6.75 4.93 7.71
CA ILE A 175 -7.66 5.87 7.06
C ILE A 175 -9.12 5.50 7.32
N CYS A 176 -9.93 6.46 7.77
CA CYS A 176 -11.37 6.33 8.06
C CYS A 176 -11.69 5.13 8.97
N LEU A 177 -12.22 4.03 8.42
CA LEU A 177 -12.43 2.80 9.19
C LEU A 177 -11.11 2.31 9.82
N GLY A 178 -10.00 2.35 9.08
CA GLY A 178 -8.68 2.02 9.61
C GLY A 178 -8.31 2.84 10.84
N HIS A 179 -8.59 4.15 10.84
CA HIS A 179 -8.37 5.02 12.02
C HIS A 179 -9.18 4.54 13.22
N GLN A 180 -10.42 4.13 13.01
CA GLN A 180 -11.29 3.62 14.07
C GLN A 180 -10.77 2.29 14.63
N LEU A 181 -10.35 1.37 13.76
CA LEU A 181 -9.78 0.08 14.17
C LEU A 181 -8.46 0.27 14.92
N LEU A 182 -7.61 1.19 14.47
CA LEU A 182 -6.39 1.58 15.18
C LEU A 182 -6.73 2.13 16.57
N GLY A 183 -7.68 3.06 16.68
CA GLY A 183 -8.13 3.58 17.97
C GLY A 183 -8.64 2.48 18.91
N MET A 184 -9.44 1.55 18.40
CA MET A 184 -9.91 0.39 19.17
C MET A 184 -8.79 -0.56 19.56
N ALA A 185 -7.78 -0.75 18.71
CA ALA A 185 -6.60 -1.55 19.03
C ALA A 185 -5.83 -0.93 20.20
N LEU A 186 -5.77 0.39 20.29
CA LEU A 186 -5.21 1.15 21.42
C LEU A 186 -6.09 1.14 22.69
N GLY A 187 -7.28 0.50 22.64
CA GLY A 187 -8.20 0.39 23.76
C GLY A 187 -9.19 1.57 23.87
N LEU A 188 -9.26 2.44 22.86
CA LEU A 188 -10.25 3.50 22.78
C LEU A 188 -11.62 2.94 22.37
N LYS A 189 -12.69 3.66 22.68
CA LYS A 189 -14.06 3.24 22.36
C LYS A 189 -14.54 3.91 21.07
N ALA A 190 -15.07 3.10 20.15
CA ALA A 190 -15.84 3.59 19.01
C ALA A 190 -17.29 3.86 19.43
N GLU A 191 -17.75 5.07 19.16
CA GLU A 191 -19.09 5.56 19.50
C GLU A 191 -19.80 6.01 18.24
N LYS A 192 -21.11 5.74 18.15
CA LYS A 192 -21.93 6.18 17.02
C LYS A 192 -22.24 7.66 17.20
N MET A 193 -22.03 8.44 16.15
CA MET A 193 -22.36 9.87 16.12
C MET A 193 -23.86 10.08 15.91
N GLU A 194 -24.38 11.22 16.33
CA GLU A 194 -25.80 11.57 16.17
C GLU A 194 -26.18 11.75 14.69
N SER A 195 -25.39 12.55 13.96
CA SER A 195 -25.59 12.83 12.52
C SER A 195 -24.47 12.25 11.62
N GLY A 196 -23.30 11.96 12.18
CA GLY A 196 -22.10 11.58 11.43
C GLY A 196 -21.60 12.68 10.48
N HIS A 197 -20.48 12.43 9.80
CA HIS A 197 -19.92 13.34 8.80
C HIS A 197 -20.05 12.74 7.40
N HIS A 198 -20.92 13.34 6.58
CA HIS A 198 -21.22 12.89 5.22
C HIS A 198 -21.19 14.10 4.26
N GLY A 199 -20.08 14.28 3.53
CA GLY A 199 -19.90 15.42 2.62
C GLY A 199 -18.46 15.95 2.55
N SER A 200 -18.26 17.02 1.78
CA SER A 200 -16.95 17.58 1.43
C SER A 200 -16.70 19.00 1.95
N HIS A 201 -17.29 19.35 3.10
CA HIS A 201 -17.24 20.69 3.67
C HIS A 201 -16.77 20.70 5.14
N PHE A 202 -16.22 19.60 5.64
CA PHE A 202 -15.82 19.49 7.05
C PHE A 202 -14.43 20.10 7.28
N PRO A 203 -14.33 21.18 8.08
CA PRO A 203 -13.06 21.80 8.38
C PRO A 203 -12.28 20.99 9.42
N VAL A 204 -11.09 20.55 9.03
CA VAL A 204 -10.19 19.80 9.92
C VAL A 204 -8.90 20.59 10.11
N THR A 205 -8.45 20.68 11.35
CA THR A 205 -7.20 21.36 11.72
C THR A 205 -6.13 20.35 12.11
N ASP A 206 -4.99 20.37 11.41
CA ASP A 206 -3.74 19.73 11.82
C ASP A 206 -3.09 20.61 12.90
N ILE A 207 -3.23 20.21 14.16
CA ILE A 207 -2.72 20.95 15.32
C ILE A 207 -1.20 21.06 15.27
N LEU A 208 -0.51 20.08 14.70
CA LEU A 208 0.95 20.06 14.63
C LEU A 208 1.48 21.12 13.65
N ARG A 209 0.72 21.44 12.61
CA ARG A 209 1.09 22.42 11.57
C ARG A 209 0.38 23.76 11.67
N ASP A 210 -0.56 23.90 12.59
CA ASP A 210 -1.48 25.04 12.65
C ASP A 210 -2.13 25.30 11.26
N LYS A 211 -2.57 24.22 10.60
CA LYS A 211 -3.16 24.26 9.25
C LYS A 211 -4.58 23.72 9.29
N THR A 212 -5.53 24.53 8.85
CA THR A 212 -6.92 24.10 8.62
C THR A 212 -7.18 23.90 7.13
N ALA A 213 -7.87 22.82 6.78
CA ALA A 213 -8.35 22.60 5.42
C ALA A 213 -9.71 21.89 5.41
N ILE A 214 -10.39 21.96 4.28
CA ILE A 214 -11.67 21.29 4.07
C ILE A 214 -11.41 19.84 3.67
N THR A 215 -12.20 18.92 4.23
CA THR A 215 -12.06 17.48 4.01
C THR A 215 -13.34 16.85 3.49
N ALA A 216 -13.17 15.79 2.70
CA ALA A 216 -14.23 14.84 2.39
C ALA A 216 -14.30 13.77 3.48
N GLN A 217 -15.49 13.60 4.04
CA GLN A 217 -15.77 12.65 5.12
C GLN A 217 -17.04 11.86 4.85
N ASN A 218 -17.00 10.60 5.24
CA ASN A 218 -18.12 9.67 5.11
C ASN A 218 -18.06 8.63 6.23
N HIS A 219 -18.41 9.03 7.45
CA HIS A 219 -18.42 8.15 8.62
C HIS A 219 -19.53 8.50 9.61
N SER A 220 -20.02 7.48 10.31
CA SER A 220 -21.05 7.60 11.36
C SER A 220 -20.53 7.23 12.75
N TYR A 221 -19.23 6.95 12.86
CA TYR A 221 -18.59 6.49 14.09
C TYR A 221 -17.31 7.30 14.32
N ASN A 222 -17.05 7.62 15.58
CA ASN A 222 -15.83 8.31 15.98
C ASN A 222 -15.21 7.62 17.20
N ILE A 223 -13.91 7.82 17.40
CA ILE A 223 -13.17 7.28 18.54
C ILE A 223 -13.13 8.32 19.66
N ASN A 224 -13.50 7.88 20.87
CA ASN A 224 -13.52 8.75 22.03
C ASN A 224 -12.10 9.20 22.45
N THR A 225 -11.88 10.52 22.47
CA THR A 225 -10.59 11.17 22.74
C THR A 225 -10.13 11.09 24.19
N ARG A 226 -11.05 10.89 25.14
CA ARG A 226 -10.75 11.02 26.59
C ARG A 226 -9.73 10.02 27.11
N LEU A 227 -9.48 8.96 26.34
CA LEU A 227 -8.62 7.84 26.73
C LEU A 227 -7.31 7.77 25.93
N VAL A 228 -7.03 8.75 25.07
CA VAL A 228 -5.75 8.81 24.34
C VAL A 228 -4.62 9.00 25.37
N LYS A 229 -3.62 8.12 25.33
CA LYS A 229 -2.48 8.12 26.25
C LYS A 229 -1.18 8.24 25.47
N PRO A 230 -0.14 8.88 26.03
CA PRO A 230 1.21 8.84 25.48
C PRO A 230 1.66 7.39 25.20
N PRO A 231 2.43 7.14 24.13
CA PRO A 231 3.05 8.14 23.24
C PRO A 231 2.10 8.74 22.17
N TRP A 232 0.85 8.27 22.08
CA TRP A 232 -0.13 8.77 21.12
C TRP A 232 -0.66 10.16 21.46
N GLN A 233 -0.84 10.98 20.43
CA GLN A 233 -1.31 12.35 20.52
C GLN A 233 -2.45 12.59 19.52
N ILE A 234 -3.34 13.51 19.87
CA ILE A 234 -4.37 14.03 18.94
C ILE A 234 -3.67 14.97 17.96
N ARG A 235 -3.82 14.72 16.67
CA ARG A 235 -3.23 15.55 15.62
C ARG A 235 -4.28 16.33 14.85
N PHE A 236 -5.39 15.70 14.53
CA PHE A 236 -6.44 16.33 13.73
C PHE A 236 -7.74 16.42 14.52
N VAL A 237 -8.39 17.57 14.42
CA VAL A 237 -9.68 17.85 15.06
C VAL A 237 -10.62 18.55 14.09
N ASN A 238 -11.91 18.22 14.19
CA ASN A 238 -12.95 18.90 13.43
C ASN A 238 -13.28 20.23 14.11
N LEU A 239 -13.30 21.34 13.35
CA LEU A 239 -13.60 22.66 13.92
C LEU A 239 -15.10 22.86 14.22
N ASN A 240 -15.99 22.10 13.60
CA ASN A 240 -17.43 22.29 13.79
C ASN A 240 -17.92 21.72 15.12
N ASP A 241 -17.45 20.52 15.48
CA ASP A 241 -17.97 19.77 16.64
C ASP A 241 -16.87 19.30 17.63
N GLY A 242 -15.60 19.56 17.33
CA GLY A 242 -14.47 19.17 18.17
C GLY A 242 -14.18 17.66 18.17
N SER A 243 -14.79 16.90 17.26
CA SER A 243 -14.56 15.46 17.14
C SER A 243 -13.13 15.13 16.70
N LEU A 244 -12.67 13.93 17.05
CA LEU A 244 -11.35 13.44 16.67
C LEU A 244 -11.31 13.15 15.18
N GLU A 245 -10.30 13.70 14.51
CA GLU A 245 -10.11 13.48 13.08
C GLU A 245 -8.79 12.75 12.77
N GLY A 246 -7.98 12.46 13.80
CA GLY A 246 -6.78 11.67 13.63
C GLY A 246 -5.78 11.72 14.78
N LEU A 247 -5.02 10.64 14.88
CA LEU A 247 -4.00 10.41 15.90
C LEU A 247 -2.62 10.31 15.27
N TYR A 248 -1.59 10.61 16.05
CA TYR A 248 -0.20 10.50 15.65
C TYR A 248 0.66 9.98 16.80
N GLU A 249 1.67 9.18 16.47
CA GLU A 249 2.68 8.69 17.40
C GLU A 249 4.08 9.00 16.80
N PRO A 250 4.92 9.80 17.47
CA PRO A 250 6.14 10.34 16.88
C PRO A 250 7.32 9.36 16.77
N GLU A 251 7.40 8.35 17.64
CA GLU A 251 8.56 7.46 17.75
C GLU A 251 8.64 6.47 16.60
N TRP A 252 7.52 5.84 16.23
CA TRP A 252 7.41 5.01 15.04
C TRP A 252 6.95 5.83 13.83
N GLY A 253 6.26 6.95 14.06
CA GLY A 253 5.64 7.74 13.00
C GLY A 253 4.33 7.14 12.53
N HIS A 254 3.59 6.47 13.42
CA HIS A 254 2.23 6.05 13.10
C HIS A 254 1.34 7.28 12.91
N VAL A 255 0.44 7.22 11.95
CA VAL A 255 -0.50 8.30 11.66
C VAL A 255 -1.86 7.72 11.31
N SER A 256 -2.92 8.36 11.75
CA SER A 256 -4.27 7.99 11.36
C SER A 256 -5.12 9.21 11.09
N THR A 257 -6.04 9.09 10.14
CA THR A 257 -6.98 10.14 9.76
C THR A 257 -8.38 9.54 9.67
N GLN A 258 -9.38 10.21 10.21
CA GLN A 258 -10.78 9.84 10.09
C GLN A 258 -11.37 10.29 8.74
N PHE A 259 -10.77 11.31 8.13
CA PHE A 259 -11.01 11.75 6.76
C PHE A 259 -10.09 11.03 5.75
N HIS A 260 -10.33 11.30 4.47
CA HIS A 260 -9.66 10.69 3.33
C HIS A 260 -8.52 11.59 2.80
N PRO A 261 -7.24 11.35 3.19
CA PRO A 261 -6.12 12.18 2.77
C PRO A 261 -5.79 12.01 1.27
N GLU A 262 -6.27 10.94 0.64
CA GLU A 262 -6.15 10.70 -0.80
C GLU A 262 -7.06 11.59 -1.64
N GLY A 263 -8.03 12.29 -1.03
CA GLY A 263 -8.81 13.35 -1.69
C GLY A 263 -9.59 12.92 -2.94
N GLU A 264 -9.91 11.63 -3.11
CA GLU A 264 -10.64 11.12 -4.27
C GLU A 264 -12.02 10.58 -3.86
N PRO A 265 -13.13 11.32 -4.09
CA PRO A 265 -13.22 12.72 -4.56
C PRO A 265 -13.15 13.74 -3.41
N GLY A 266 -12.45 14.86 -3.62
CA GLY A 266 -12.34 15.91 -2.62
C GLY A 266 -11.10 16.81 -2.74
N PRO A 267 -10.89 17.69 -1.75
CA PRO A 267 -9.73 18.57 -1.69
C PRO A 267 -8.43 17.77 -1.45
N GLN A 268 -7.33 18.19 -2.07
CA GLN A 268 -6.03 17.52 -1.98
C GLN A 268 -5.12 18.09 -0.88
N ASP A 269 -5.66 18.94 0.00
CA ASP A 269 -4.91 19.71 0.99
C ASP A 269 -4.10 18.89 2.01
N PHE A 270 -4.44 17.60 2.15
CA PHE A 270 -3.80 16.64 3.07
C PHE A 270 -2.93 15.58 2.37
N PHE A 271 -2.63 15.73 1.07
CA PHE A 271 -1.76 14.80 0.34
C PHE A 271 -0.36 14.68 0.98
N TYR A 272 0.10 15.75 1.62
CA TYR A 272 1.37 15.79 2.34
C TYR A 272 1.48 14.73 3.45
N LEU A 273 0.36 14.20 3.97
CA LEU A 273 0.37 13.12 4.96
C LEU A 273 0.88 11.81 4.36
N ILE A 274 0.53 11.56 3.10
CA ILE A 274 1.05 10.41 2.36
C ILE A 274 2.54 10.62 2.13
N ASP A 275 2.98 11.82 1.77
CA ASP A 275 4.40 12.16 1.62
C ASP A 275 5.20 11.98 2.92
N GLU A 276 4.67 12.43 4.06
CA GLU A 276 5.28 12.21 5.38
C GLU A 276 5.46 10.73 5.69
N TYR A 277 4.40 9.95 5.45
CA TYR A 277 4.42 8.53 5.76
C TYR A 277 5.36 7.76 4.84
N VAL A 278 5.39 8.10 3.54
CA VAL A 278 6.38 7.57 2.59
C VAL A 278 7.80 7.92 3.04
N HIS A 279 8.04 9.15 3.46
CA HIS A 279 9.35 9.54 3.98
C HIS A 279 9.74 8.71 5.22
N ARG A 280 8.78 8.41 6.09
CA ARG A 280 9.00 7.64 7.32
C ARG A 280 9.32 6.16 7.08
N ILE A 281 8.70 5.54 6.09
CA ILE A 281 8.92 4.12 5.80
C ILE A 281 10.16 3.88 4.93
N CYS A 282 10.64 4.90 4.22
CA CYS A 282 11.82 4.84 3.35
C CYS A 282 13.12 5.37 4.01
N SER A 283 13.03 5.95 5.22
CA SER A 283 14.17 6.44 6.02
C SER A 283 14.76 5.34 6.90
#